data_AF-A0A959A5A5-F1
#
_entry.id   AF-A0A959A5A5-F1
#
_cell.length_a   1.000
_cell.length_b   1.000
_cell.length_c   1.000
_cell.angle_alpha   90.00
_cell.angle_beta   90.00
_cell.angle_gamma   90.00
#
_symmetry.space_group_name_H-M   'P 1'
#
loop_
_entity.id
_entity.type
_entity.pdbx_description
1 polymer ?
#
loop_
_entity_poly.entity_id
_entity_poly.type
_entity_poly.pdbx_seq_one_letter_code
_entity_poly.pdbx_strand_id
1 'polypeptide(L)'
;MSNTFSIVFPPSFYARYQVGGLTPGQMDEMLANGWFRNDVNVYTAAVRFMGDGWCSSVMLRLPLENFTWKKRLGKLLRRNQALFQVQIRPYIATQQKEDLWRVFKSTVHQWLLVPELSHHLFRELPATSFNTWELGVYHGGKLVAFSIFDKGRQSIASLEAAYDPAYAKYSLGIYTMLLEIAFAMEEGMAFYYPGFLPKGVPMFSYKLRPGGLEFFRLKEKRWVSCESLQPGDWLMEAVLARLEKLGRLIQGAGLVPMLSYGLFNHFPGVEVSPKGHNVLLVIGNPRFRSSNIVFLATWDIIRERFILFKARIPHPVQDNAKFPAGPAMQLFHIPEYGWLGEWREADRVVSELQKQISGPV
;
A
#
# COMPACT_ATOMS: atom_id res chain seq x y z
N MET A 1 26.15 17.31 -2.75
CA MET A 1 26.17 15.83 -2.66
C MET A 1 24.85 15.33 -3.23
N SER A 2 24.86 14.75 -4.43
CA SER A 2 23.68 14.12 -5.01
C SER A 2 23.41 12.83 -4.23
N ASN A 3 22.48 12.88 -3.28
CA ASN A 3 21.87 11.66 -2.75
C ASN A 3 21.05 11.06 -3.89
N THR A 4 21.69 10.20 -4.69
CA THR A 4 20.97 9.26 -5.54
C THR A 4 20.20 8.37 -4.59
N PHE A 5 18.88 8.54 -4.51
CA PHE A 5 18.04 7.65 -3.73
C PHE A 5 18.10 6.28 -4.41
N SER A 6 18.96 5.37 -3.95
CA SER A 6 18.92 3.97 -4.39
C SER A 6 17.72 3.32 -3.72
N ILE A 7 16.55 3.51 -4.32
CA ILE A 7 15.29 3.01 -3.82
C ILE A 7 15.24 1.49 -4.06
N VAL A 8 15.59 0.72 -3.02
CA VAL A 8 15.51 -0.75 -3.08
C VAL A 8 14.10 -1.20 -2.73
N PHE A 9 13.48 -2.00 -3.61
CA PHE A 9 12.23 -2.71 -3.30
C PHE A 9 12.58 -4.00 -2.54
N PRO A 10 12.21 -4.12 -1.25
CA PRO A 10 12.30 -5.39 -0.55
C PRO A 10 11.25 -6.37 -1.11
N PRO A 11 11.41 -7.69 -0.85
CA PRO A 11 10.35 -8.67 -1.07
C PRO A 11 9.15 -8.48 -0.14
N SER A 12 9.21 -7.54 0.82
CA SER A 12 8.11 -7.19 1.70
C SER A 12 7.03 -6.39 0.97
N PHE A 13 5.78 -6.57 1.40
CA PHE A 13 4.63 -5.87 0.79
C PHE A 13 4.53 -4.40 1.18
N TYR A 14 5.32 -3.97 2.15
CA TYR A 14 5.30 -2.63 2.69
C TYR A 14 6.70 -2.24 3.11
N ALA A 15 7.17 -1.14 2.55
CA ALA A 15 8.38 -0.47 2.97
C ALA A 15 8.03 0.98 3.28
N ARG A 16 8.62 1.54 4.34
CA ARG A 16 8.36 2.89 4.83
C ARG A 16 9.65 3.51 5.31
N TYR A 17 9.91 4.76 4.93
CA TYR A 17 11.00 5.57 5.45
C TYR A 17 10.49 6.93 5.89
N GLN A 18 11.07 7.46 6.96
CA GLN A 18 10.82 8.84 7.35
C GLN A 18 11.67 9.78 6.51
N VAL A 19 11.09 10.91 6.11
CA VAL A 19 11.76 11.97 5.36
C VAL A 19 11.54 13.31 6.08
N GLY A 20 12.58 14.13 6.19
CA GLY A 20 12.49 15.48 6.77
C GLY A 20 11.92 16.54 5.82
N GLY A 21 11.66 16.14 4.57
CA GLY A 21 11.22 16.98 3.47
C GLY A 21 11.62 16.36 2.14
N LEU A 22 11.04 16.84 1.04
CA LEU A 22 11.38 16.40 -0.31
C LEU A 22 11.44 17.60 -1.25
N THR A 23 12.54 17.70 -2.00
CA THR A 23 12.57 18.62 -3.15
C THR A 23 11.64 18.10 -4.26
N PRO A 24 11.14 18.98 -5.16
CA PRO A 24 10.29 18.55 -6.26
C PRO A 24 10.89 17.44 -7.14
N GLY A 25 12.22 17.44 -7.34
CA GLY A 25 12.91 16.39 -8.11
C GLY A 25 13.01 15.06 -7.38
N GLN A 26 13.28 15.08 -6.07
CA GLN A 26 13.28 13.85 -5.25
C GLN A 26 11.88 13.23 -5.21
N MET A 27 10.84 14.06 -5.08
CA MET A 27 9.46 13.60 -5.13
C MET A 27 9.16 12.88 -6.47
N ASP A 28 9.53 13.47 -7.61
CA ASP A 28 9.32 12.85 -8.92
C ASP A 28 10.09 11.52 -9.06
N GLU A 29 11.35 11.46 -8.61
CA GLU A 29 12.16 10.24 -8.63
C GLU A 29 11.51 9.12 -7.81
N MET A 30 10.98 9.45 -6.63
CA MET A 30 10.32 8.50 -5.76
C MET A 30 9.00 8.00 -6.34
N LEU A 31 8.16 8.92 -6.83
CA LEU A 31 6.90 8.58 -7.49
C LEU A 31 7.13 7.74 -8.74
N ALA A 32 8.16 8.05 -9.56
CA ALA A 32 8.51 7.25 -10.72
C ALA A 32 8.85 5.79 -10.34
N ASN A 33 9.38 5.58 -9.14
CA ASN A 33 9.66 4.26 -8.58
C ASN A 33 8.46 3.68 -7.79
N GLY A 34 7.26 4.27 -7.80
CA GLY A 34 6.11 3.69 -7.11
C GLY A 34 6.13 3.86 -5.58
N TRP A 35 6.93 4.81 -5.08
CA TRP A 35 6.84 5.31 -3.71
C TRP A 35 5.83 6.43 -3.65
N PHE A 36 5.18 6.57 -2.51
CA PHE A 36 4.20 7.62 -2.30
C PHE A 36 4.40 8.24 -0.93
N ARG A 37 4.13 9.54 -0.78
CA ARG A 37 4.18 10.20 0.52
C ARG A 37 2.88 9.95 1.28
N ASN A 38 3.00 9.63 2.56
CA ASN A 38 1.91 9.67 3.53
C ASN A 38 2.51 10.19 4.82
N ASP A 39 1.98 11.30 5.33
CA ASP A 39 2.58 12.04 6.44
C ASP A 39 4.05 12.46 6.17
N VAL A 40 4.94 12.37 7.16
CA VAL A 40 6.39 12.58 7.04
C VAL A 40 7.12 11.35 6.56
N ASN A 41 6.40 10.41 5.95
CA ASN A 41 6.94 9.17 5.46
C ASN A 41 6.66 8.96 3.99
N VAL A 42 7.54 8.17 3.39
CA VAL A 42 7.44 7.67 2.03
C VAL A 42 7.31 6.16 2.12
N TYR A 43 6.44 5.58 1.30
CA TYR A 43 6.14 4.17 1.43
C TYR A 43 5.72 3.51 0.11
N THR A 44 5.84 2.18 0.07
CA THR A 44 5.24 1.32 -0.95
C THR A 44 3.94 0.72 -0.42
N ALA A 45 2.97 0.48 -1.31
CA ALA A 45 1.62 0.11 -0.90
C ALA A 45 1.10 -1.13 -1.63
N ALA A 46 1.87 -2.22 -1.58
CA ALA A 46 1.40 -3.46 -2.20
C ALA A 46 0.25 -4.10 -1.40
N VAL A 47 0.14 -3.81 -0.11
CA VAL A 47 -0.91 -4.36 0.78
C VAL A 47 -1.36 -3.28 1.76
N ARG A 48 -2.65 -3.28 2.10
CA ARG A 48 -3.25 -2.38 3.09
C ARG A 48 -4.29 -3.06 3.96
N PHE A 49 -4.43 -2.57 5.18
CA PHE A 49 -5.51 -2.95 6.06
C PHE A 49 -6.75 -2.10 5.75
N MET A 50 -7.86 -2.75 5.40
CA MET A 50 -9.12 -2.11 4.99
C MET A 50 -10.29 -2.81 5.69
N GLY A 51 -11.02 -2.08 6.54
CA GLY A 51 -12.13 -2.64 7.31
C GLY A 51 -11.66 -3.78 8.22
N ASP A 52 -11.99 -5.01 7.84
CA ASP A 52 -11.81 -6.21 8.68
C ASP A 52 -10.56 -7.04 8.30
N GLY A 53 -9.76 -6.61 7.32
CA GLY A 53 -8.61 -7.41 6.88
C GLY A 53 -7.61 -6.74 5.94
N TRP A 54 -6.55 -7.48 5.62
CA TRP A 54 -5.51 -7.07 4.67
C TRP A 54 -5.94 -7.38 3.23
N CYS A 55 -5.78 -6.42 2.32
CA CYS A 55 -6.00 -6.60 0.88
C CYS A 55 -4.80 -6.09 0.07
N SER A 56 -4.58 -6.67 -1.11
CA SER A 56 -3.62 -6.11 -2.06
C SER A 56 -4.03 -4.71 -2.51
N SER A 57 -3.04 -3.94 -2.92
CA SER A 57 -3.20 -2.59 -3.43
C SER A 57 -2.13 -2.32 -4.48
N VAL A 58 -2.45 -1.47 -5.46
CA VAL A 58 -1.50 -1.00 -6.46
C VAL A 58 -1.40 0.52 -6.43
N MET A 59 -0.20 1.06 -6.67
CA MET A 59 -0.04 2.50 -6.89
C MET A 59 -0.51 2.86 -8.29
N LEU A 60 -1.17 4.01 -8.42
CA LEU A 60 -1.70 4.50 -9.68
C LEU A 60 -0.96 5.76 -10.14
N ARG A 61 -0.92 5.93 -11.45
CA ARG A 61 -0.47 7.14 -12.14
C ARG A 61 -1.33 7.37 -13.37
N LEU A 62 -1.52 8.63 -13.75
CA LEU A 62 -2.12 9.04 -15.00
C LEU A 62 -1.06 9.80 -15.82
N PRO A 63 -0.59 9.23 -16.94
CA PRO A 63 0.12 10.01 -17.95
C PRO A 63 -0.78 11.12 -18.47
N LEU A 64 -0.27 12.35 -18.48
CA LEU A 64 -1.01 13.53 -18.94
C LEU A 64 -0.68 13.88 -20.40
N GLU A 65 0.42 13.34 -20.93
CA GLU A 65 0.73 13.44 -22.36
C GLU A 65 -0.41 12.81 -23.18
N ASN A 66 -1.01 13.60 -24.06
CA ASN A 66 -2.18 13.21 -24.87
C ASN A 66 -3.44 12.81 -24.07
N PHE A 67 -3.51 13.14 -22.77
CA PHE A 67 -4.71 12.86 -21.98
C PHE A 67 -5.91 13.67 -22.49
N THR A 68 -7.03 12.99 -22.68
CA THR A 68 -8.29 13.61 -23.14
C THR A 68 -9.44 13.28 -22.21
N TRP A 69 -10.26 14.30 -21.94
CA TRP A 69 -11.41 14.15 -21.08
C TRP A 69 -12.51 13.28 -21.69
N LYS A 70 -12.99 12.28 -20.95
CA LYS A 70 -14.26 11.63 -21.28
C LYS A 70 -15.40 12.67 -21.26
N LYS A 71 -16.29 12.64 -22.26
CA LYS A 71 -17.42 13.59 -22.41
C LYS A 71 -18.19 13.85 -21.11
N ARG A 72 -18.46 12.81 -20.32
CA ARG A 72 -19.16 12.90 -19.02
C ARG A 72 -18.40 13.71 -17.97
N LEU A 73 -17.07 13.61 -17.93
CA LEU A 73 -16.22 14.34 -16.98
C LEU A 73 -16.14 15.81 -17.37
N GLY A 74 -16.02 16.10 -18.68
CA GLY A 74 -16.12 17.47 -19.18
C GLY A 74 -17.47 18.13 -18.87
N LYS A 75 -18.58 17.39 -18.94
CA LYS A 75 -19.90 17.90 -18.53
C LYS A 75 -19.97 18.20 -17.03
N LEU A 76 -19.38 17.33 -16.20
CA LEU A 76 -19.30 17.55 -14.76
C LEU A 76 -18.49 18.80 -14.41
N LEU A 77 -17.31 18.95 -15.03
CA LEU A 77 -16.46 20.13 -14.86
C LEU A 77 -17.23 21.42 -15.18
N ARG A 78 -17.80 21.52 -16.38
CA ARG A 78 -18.56 22.72 -16.81
C ARG A 78 -19.74 23.03 -15.91
N ARG A 79 -20.53 22.02 -15.52
CA ARG A 79 -21.68 22.21 -14.63
C ARG A 79 -21.24 22.79 -13.28
N ASN A 80 -20.18 22.24 -12.69
CA ASN A 80 -19.72 22.65 -11.38
C ASN A 80 -18.98 24.00 -11.43
N GLN A 81 -18.25 24.30 -12.52
CA GLN A 81 -17.61 25.60 -12.74
C GLN A 81 -18.60 26.77 -12.73
N ALA A 82 -19.83 26.56 -13.19
CA ALA A 82 -20.89 27.58 -13.16
C ALA A 82 -21.43 27.87 -11.74
N LEU A 83 -21.18 26.99 -10.77
CA LEU A 83 -21.77 27.03 -9.43
C LEU A 83 -20.75 27.34 -8.33
N PHE A 84 -19.49 27.00 -8.54
CA PHE A 84 -18.46 27.05 -7.51
C PHE A 84 -17.27 27.90 -7.93
N GLN A 85 -16.75 28.66 -6.97
CA GLN A 85 -15.46 29.32 -7.11
C GLN A 85 -14.35 28.35 -6.73
N VAL A 86 -13.24 28.36 -7.46
CA VAL A 86 -12.08 27.49 -7.22
C VAL A 86 -10.86 28.34 -6.92
N GLN A 87 -10.09 27.95 -5.92
CA GLN A 87 -8.79 28.55 -5.60
C GLN A 87 -7.73 27.46 -5.52
N ILE A 88 -6.58 27.69 -6.16
CA ILE A 88 -5.42 26.80 -6.10
C ILE A 88 -4.21 27.62 -5.63
N ARG A 89 -3.50 27.16 -4.60
CA ARG A 89 -2.38 27.89 -3.98
C ARG A 89 -1.51 26.97 -3.13
N PRO A 90 -0.32 27.42 -2.67
CA PRO A 90 0.41 26.71 -1.61
C PRO A 90 -0.47 26.45 -0.37
N TYR A 91 -0.27 25.31 0.28
CA TYR A 91 -1.10 24.88 1.42
C TYR A 91 -1.01 25.86 2.58
N ILE A 92 -2.17 26.17 3.19
CA ILE A 92 -2.27 27.00 4.40
C ILE A 92 -3.15 26.26 5.39
N ALA A 93 -2.69 25.92 6.58
CA ALA A 93 -3.54 25.31 7.59
C ALA A 93 -4.67 26.29 8.01
N THR A 94 -5.93 25.85 7.96
CA THR A 94 -7.08 26.67 8.38
C THR A 94 -8.11 25.85 9.14
N GLN A 95 -8.76 26.47 10.13
CA GLN A 95 -9.82 25.82 10.91
C GLN A 95 -10.98 25.33 10.04
N GLN A 96 -11.34 26.08 8.98
CA GLN A 96 -12.40 25.68 8.04
C GLN A 96 -12.10 24.32 7.36
N LYS A 97 -10.84 24.03 7.04
CA LYS A 97 -10.45 22.74 6.46
C LYS A 97 -10.50 21.63 7.51
N GLU A 98 -10.03 21.90 8.72
CA GLU A 98 -10.09 20.96 9.85
C GLU A 98 -11.54 20.55 10.14
N ASP A 99 -12.46 21.51 10.19
CA ASP A 99 -13.87 21.26 10.46
C ASP A 99 -14.53 20.46 9.33
N LEU A 100 -14.26 20.82 8.07
CA LEU A 100 -14.77 20.10 6.91
C LEU A 100 -14.23 18.66 6.86
N TRP A 101 -12.94 18.47 7.11
CA TRP A 101 -12.30 17.15 7.14
C TRP A 101 -12.84 16.29 8.29
N ARG A 102 -13.09 16.88 9.47
CA ARG A 102 -13.72 16.19 10.61
C ARG A 102 -15.10 15.64 10.25
N VAL A 103 -15.95 16.46 9.61
CA VAL A 103 -17.28 16.03 9.15
C VAL A 103 -17.16 14.95 8.08
N PHE A 104 -16.28 15.15 7.10
CA PHE A 104 -16.09 14.20 6.01
C PHE A 104 -15.60 12.83 6.50
N LYS A 105 -14.61 12.81 7.40
CA LYS A 105 -14.10 11.56 7.99
C LYS A 105 -15.17 10.80 8.77
N SER A 106 -15.95 11.48 9.60
CA SER A 106 -16.93 10.81 10.47
C SER A 106 -18.12 10.27 9.68
N THR A 107 -18.45 10.90 8.55
CA THR A 107 -19.65 10.55 7.75
C THR A 107 -19.35 9.67 6.54
N VAL A 108 -18.23 9.89 5.85
CA VAL A 108 -17.90 9.22 4.58
C VAL A 108 -16.87 8.12 4.76
N HIS A 109 -15.77 8.39 5.47
CA HIS A 109 -14.67 7.42 5.64
C HIS A 109 -14.80 6.53 6.88
N GLN A 110 -15.55 6.97 7.90
CA GLN A 110 -15.64 6.36 9.24
C GLN A 110 -14.25 6.15 9.89
N TRP A 111 -13.30 7.04 9.58
CA TRP A 111 -11.93 6.99 10.12
C TRP A 111 -11.84 7.83 11.39
N LEU A 112 -11.89 7.18 12.55
CA LEU A 112 -11.96 7.85 13.86
C LEU A 112 -10.59 8.11 14.53
N LEU A 113 -9.50 7.58 13.97
CA LEU A 113 -8.21 7.48 14.68
C LEU A 113 -7.24 8.65 14.47
N VAL A 114 -7.55 9.62 13.60
CA VAL A 114 -6.68 10.78 13.34
C VAL A 114 -7.40 12.06 13.71
N PRO A 115 -6.91 12.88 14.66
CA PRO A 115 -7.67 14.02 15.18
C PRO A 115 -7.67 15.22 14.22
N GLU A 116 -6.51 15.57 13.65
CA GLU A 116 -6.29 16.82 12.90
C GLU A 116 -5.62 16.58 11.53
N LEU A 117 -6.04 17.36 10.54
CA LEU A 117 -5.61 17.24 9.13
C LEU A 117 -4.16 17.65 8.99
N SER A 118 -3.75 18.75 9.63
CA SER A 118 -2.36 19.19 9.59
C SER A 118 -1.43 18.13 10.21
N HIS A 119 -1.80 17.57 11.36
CA HIS A 119 -1.03 16.49 11.98
C HIS A 119 -1.03 15.22 11.11
N HIS A 120 -2.15 14.90 10.44
CA HIS A 120 -2.22 13.79 9.49
C HIS A 120 -1.21 13.92 8.34
N LEU A 121 -1.06 15.13 7.80
CA LEU A 121 -0.24 15.40 6.63
C LEU A 121 1.23 15.64 6.96
N PHE A 122 1.55 16.21 8.12
CA PHE A 122 2.89 16.71 8.42
C PHE A 122 3.45 16.25 9.76
N ARG A 123 2.67 15.57 10.61
CA ARG A 123 3.06 15.27 12.00
C ARG A 123 3.54 16.57 12.69
N GLU A 124 4.79 16.57 13.16
CA GLU A 124 5.45 17.69 13.81
C GLU A 124 6.31 18.54 12.85
N LEU A 125 6.39 18.17 11.56
CA LEU A 125 7.13 18.96 10.57
C LEU A 125 6.31 20.18 10.11
N PRO A 126 6.96 21.30 9.76
CA PRO A 126 6.27 22.42 9.15
C PRO A 126 5.73 22.03 7.77
N ALA A 127 4.59 22.59 7.37
CA ALA A 127 4.02 22.35 6.05
C ALA A 127 4.96 22.72 4.89
N THR A 128 5.93 23.61 5.14
CA THR A 128 6.98 24.03 4.20
C THR A 128 8.06 22.97 3.96
N SER A 129 8.09 21.88 4.73
CA SER A 129 9.00 20.74 4.49
C SER A 129 8.75 20.06 3.14
N PHE A 130 7.57 20.24 2.55
CA PHE A 130 7.18 19.68 1.27
C PHE A 130 6.59 20.79 0.38
N ASN A 131 6.68 20.63 -0.94
CA ASN A 131 6.01 21.53 -1.88
C ASN A 131 4.50 21.20 -1.97
N THR A 132 3.79 21.36 -0.84
CA THR A 132 2.37 21.02 -0.71
C THR A 132 1.48 22.19 -1.14
N TRP A 133 0.49 21.87 -1.95
CA TRP A 133 -0.51 22.78 -2.48
C TRP A 133 -1.91 22.35 -2.05
N GLU A 134 -2.85 23.29 -2.08
CA GLU A 134 -4.26 23.04 -1.86
C GLU A 134 -5.11 23.54 -3.03
N LEU A 135 -6.21 22.83 -3.25
CA LEU A 135 -7.31 23.26 -4.07
C LEU A 135 -8.56 23.39 -3.20
N GLY A 136 -9.17 24.58 -3.17
CA GLY A 136 -10.42 24.85 -2.45
C GLY A 136 -11.57 25.11 -3.41
N VAL A 137 -12.75 24.56 -3.09
CA VAL A 137 -14.02 24.76 -3.80
C VAL A 137 -14.99 25.50 -2.88
N TYR A 138 -15.52 26.63 -3.35
CA TYR A 138 -16.33 27.54 -2.55
C TYR A 138 -17.71 27.76 -3.15
N HIS A 139 -18.74 27.80 -2.31
CA HIS A 139 -20.11 28.17 -2.67
C HIS A 139 -20.58 29.32 -1.77
N GLY A 140 -20.82 30.50 -2.35
CA GLY A 140 -21.19 31.70 -1.58
C GLY A 140 -20.17 32.07 -0.49
N GLY A 141 -18.87 31.90 -0.76
CA GLY A 141 -17.78 32.15 0.20
C GLY A 141 -17.53 31.04 1.22
N LYS A 142 -18.42 30.04 1.34
CA LYS A 142 -18.20 28.86 2.20
C LYS A 142 -17.32 27.84 1.49
N LEU A 143 -16.28 27.33 2.16
CA LEU A 143 -15.51 26.17 1.69
C LEU A 143 -16.38 24.90 1.76
N VAL A 144 -16.62 24.27 0.61
CA VAL A 144 -17.49 23.09 0.48
C VAL A 144 -16.76 21.83 0.01
N ALA A 145 -15.56 21.98 -0.55
CA ALA A 145 -14.63 20.87 -0.76
C ALA A 145 -13.20 21.37 -0.84
N PHE A 146 -12.24 20.51 -0.56
CA PHE A 146 -10.85 20.75 -0.85
C PHE A 146 -10.13 19.48 -1.26
N SER A 147 -8.97 19.63 -1.90
CA SER A 147 -7.96 18.59 -1.99
C SER A 147 -6.57 19.18 -1.73
N ILE A 148 -5.66 18.32 -1.30
CA ILE A 148 -4.28 18.65 -0.93
C ILE A 148 -3.37 17.70 -1.70
N PHE A 149 -2.36 18.26 -2.34
CA PHE A 149 -1.45 17.53 -3.19
C PHE A 149 -0.03 18.07 -3.09
N ASP A 150 0.97 17.22 -3.28
CA ASP A 150 2.33 17.67 -3.47
C ASP A 150 2.57 18.01 -4.95
N LYS A 151 3.44 19.00 -5.22
CA LYS A 151 3.85 19.41 -6.55
C LYS A 151 5.34 19.10 -6.78
N GLY A 152 5.61 18.19 -7.73
CA GLY A 152 6.93 17.86 -8.24
C GLY A 152 7.42 18.83 -9.32
N ARG A 153 8.50 18.49 -10.04
CA ARG A 153 8.94 19.23 -11.23
C ARG A 153 8.10 18.89 -12.45
N GLN A 154 7.70 17.63 -12.56
CA GLN A 154 6.97 17.08 -13.70
C GLN A 154 5.69 16.34 -13.30
N SER A 155 5.33 16.35 -12.01
CA SER A 155 4.15 15.64 -11.55
C SER A 155 3.42 16.30 -10.38
N ILE A 156 2.20 15.86 -10.16
CA ILE A 156 1.41 16.16 -8.95
C ILE A 156 1.00 14.84 -8.29
N ALA A 157 1.05 14.78 -6.96
CA ALA A 157 0.59 13.64 -6.18
C ALA A 157 -0.51 14.03 -5.20
N SER A 158 -1.71 13.47 -5.39
CA SER A 158 -2.90 13.75 -4.58
C SER A 158 -2.82 13.02 -3.24
N LEU A 159 -2.89 13.75 -2.13
CA LEU A 159 -2.66 13.22 -0.80
C LEU A 159 -3.97 13.00 -0.04
N GLU A 160 -4.81 14.03 0.00
CA GLU A 160 -6.02 14.05 0.82
C GLU A 160 -7.09 14.92 0.18
N ALA A 161 -8.36 14.56 0.36
CA ALA A 161 -9.48 15.34 -0.12
C ALA A 161 -10.69 15.21 0.81
N ALA A 162 -11.46 16.27 0.94
CA ALA A 162 -12.71 16.26 1.69
C ALA A 162 -13.77 17.11 0.99
N TYR A 163 -15.04 16.77 1.23
CA TYR A 163 -16.16 17.58 0.80
C TYR A 163 -17.30 17.56 1.82
N ASP A 164 -18.13 18.59 1.77
CA ASP A 164 -19.33 18.73 2.61
C ASP A 164 -20.38 17.73 2.11
N PRO A 165 -20.79 16.71 2.91
CA PRO A 165 -21.76 15.71 2.49
C PRO A 165 -23.09 16.30 1.99
N ALA A 166 -23.48 17.50 2.43
CA ALA A 166 -24.66 18.20 1.91
C ALA A 166 -24.56 18.54 0.41
N TYR A 167 -23.33 18.53 -0.14
CA TYR A 167 -23.02 18.79 -1.54
C TYR A 167 -22.73 17.50 -2.34
N ALA A 168 -23.00 16.31 -1.79
CA ALA A 168 -22.73 15.02 -2.46
C ALA A 168 -23.34 14.92 -3.87
N LYS A 169 -24.51 15.55 -4.11
CA LYS A 169 -25.18 15.60 -5.43
C LYS A 169 -24.33 16.24 -6.55
N TYR A 170 -23.34 17.05 -6.19
CA TYR A 170 -22.41 17.69 -7.13
C TYR A 170 -21.16 16.87 -7.39
N SER A 171 -21.00 15.73 -6.72
CA SER A 171 -19.84 14.84 -6.86
C SER A 171 -18.52 15.55 -6.57
N LEU A 172 -18.46 16.34 -5.49
CA LEU A 172 -17.31 17.20 -5.21
C LEU A 172 -16.00 16.43 -5.00
N GLY A 173 -16.03 15.21 -4.47
CA GLY A 173 -14.81 14.39 -4.31
C GLY A 173 -14.13 14.01 -5.63
N ILE A 174 -14.88 13.68 -6.69
CA ILE A 174 -14.26 13.50 -8.03
C ILE A 174 -13.97 14.86 -8.66
N TYR A 175 -14.79 15.88 -8.41
CA TYR A 175 -14.58 17.19 -8.99
C TYR A 175 -13.22 17.79 -8.62
N THR A 176 -12.79 17.70 -7.35
CA THR A 176 -11.46 18.15 -6.93
C THR A 176 -10.34 17.38 -7.62
N MET A 177 -10.46 16.05 -7.76
CA MET A 177 -9.52 15.22 -8.55
C MET A 177 -9.43 15.67 -10.01
N LEU A 178 -10.55 16.00 -10.66
CA LEU A 178 -10.56 16.49 -12.04
C LEU A 178 -9.92 17.88 -12.16
N LEU A 179 -10.10 18.74 -11.16
CA LEU A 179 -9.47 20.05 -11.14
C LEU A 179 -7.95 19.95 -10.90
N GLU A 180 -7.48 19.02 -10.07
CA GLU A 180 -6.05 18.74 -9.92
C GLU A 180 -5.42 18.29 -11.25
N ILE A 181 -6.09 17.40 -11.98
CA ILE A 181 -5.64 16.96 -13.30
C ILE A 181 -5.62 18.13 -14.28
N ALA A 182 -6.66 18.97 -14.30
CA ALA A 182 -6.70 20.16 -15.16
C ALA A 182 -5.55 21.13 -14.84
N PHE A 183 -5.32 21.40 -13.56
CA PHE A 183 -4.19 22.22 -13.10
C PHE A 183 -2.83 21.60 -13.50
N ALA A 184 -2.67 20.29 -13.33
CA ALA A 184 -1.45 19.59 -13.77
C ALA A 184 -1.20 19.76 -15.28
N MET A 185 -2.25 19.66 -16.09
CA MET A 185 -2.15 19.86 -17.54
C MET A 185 -1.81 21.31 -17.90
N GLU A 186 -2.43 22.29 -17.24
CA GLU A 186 -2.15 23.72 -17.43
C GLU A 186 -0.70 24.07 -17.07
N GLU A 187 -0.15 23.43 -16.04
CA GLU A 187 1.24 23.58 -15.61
C GLU A 187 2.24 22.76 -16.43
N GLY A 188 1.80 22.05 -17.48
CA GLY A 188 2.67 21.24 -18.33
C GLY A 188 3.27 20.01 -17.64
N MET A 189 2.61 19.49 -16.60
CA MET A 189 3.06 18.29 -15.89
C MET A 189 2.90 17.05 -16.76
N ALA A 190 3.83 16.11 -16.63
CA ALA A 190 3.80 14.84 -17.35
C ALA A 190 2.88 13.81 -16.68
N PHE A 191 2.75 13.85 -15.35
CA PHE A 191 2.06 12.82 -14.59
C PHE A 191 1.18 13.36 -13.45
N TYR A 192 0.06 12.69 -13.23
CA TYR A 192 -0.77 12.86 -12.04
C TYR A 192 -0.85 11.55 -11.26
N TYR A 193 -0.54 11.56 -9.96
CA TYR A 193 -0.56 10.37 -9.10
C TYR A 193 -1.71 10.45 -8.09
N PRO A 194 -2.83 9.72 -8.29
CA PRO A 194 -3.96 9.70 -7.36
C PRO A 194 -3.74 8.79 -6.13
N GLY A 195 -2.50 8.40 -5.87
CA GLY A 195 -2.15 7.42 -4.85
C GLY A 195 -2.52 6.00 -5.25
N PHE A 196 -3.11 5.25 -4.33
CA PHE A 196 -3.29 3.81 -4.46
C PHE A 196 -4.73 3.39 -4.76
N LEU A 197 -4.87 2.17 -5.26
CA LEU A 197 -6.11 1.44 -5.47
C LEU A 197 -6.06 0.10 -4.72
N PRO A 198 -6.75 -0.03 -3.58
CA PRO A 198 -6.92 -1.30 -2.90
C PRO A 198 -7.91 -2.19 -3.67
N LYS A 199 -7.61 -3.48 -3.73
CA LYS A 199 -8.42 -4.46 -4.45
C LYS A 199 -9.76 -4.64 -3.75
N GLY A 200 -10.85 -4.62 -4.52
CA GLY A 200 -12.18 -4.95 -4.01
C GLY A 200 -12.78 -3.94 -3.04
N VAL A 201 -12.27 -2.70 -2.97
CA VAL A 201 -12.81 -1.66 -2.09
C VAL A 201 -13.56 -0.59 -2.92
N PRO A 202 -14.91 -0.60 -2.94
CA PRO A 202 -15.71 0.29 -3.80
C PRO A 202 -15.46 1.78 -3.58
N MET A 203 -15.11 2.18 -2.35
CA MET A 203 -14.80 3.56 -1.98
C MET A 203 -13.69 4.19 -2.83
N PHE A 204 -12.75 3.40 -3.36
CA PHE A 204 -11.63 3.90 -4.17
C PHE A 204 -11.88 3.83 -5.68
N SER A 205 -13.04 3.30 -6.10
CA SER A 205 -13.36 3.09 -7.51
C SER A 205 -13.48 4.40 -8.31
N TYR A 206 -13.72 5.54 -7.64
CA TYR A 206 -13.77 6.85 -8.29
C TYR A 206 -12.44 7.21 -8.98
N LYS A 207 -11.30 6.73 -8.45
CA LYS A 207 -9.96 7.01 -9.01
C LYS A 207 -9.81 6.47 -10.44
N LEU A 208 -10.60 5.47 -10.81
CA LEU A 208 -10.58 4.87 -12.15
C LEU A 208 -11.38 5.66 -13.19
N ARG A 209 -12.17 6.66 -12.76
CA ARG A 209 -13.12 7.36 -13.64
C ARG A 209 -12.46 8.15 -14.78
N PRO A 210 -11.31 8.84 -14.60
CA PRO A 210 -10.58 9.48 -15.70
C PRO A 210 -10.28 8.54 -16.86
N GLY A 211 -9.88 7.30 -16.56
CA GLY A 211 -9.35 6.36 -17.56
C GLY A 211 -7.90 6.68 -17.95
N GLY A 212 -7.27 5.79 -18.71
CA GLY A 212 -5.86 5.96 -19.12
C GLY A 212 -4.85 5.81 -18.00
N LEU A 213 -5.23 5.18 -16.88
CA LEU A 213 -4.35 5.00 -15.73
C LEU A 213 -3.35 3.88 -15.98
N GLU A 214 -2.19 4.07 -15.39
CA GLU A 214 -1.17 3.06 -15.19
C GLU A 214 -1.13 2.64 -13.72
N PHE A 215 -0.67 1.41 -13.48
CA PHE A 215 -0.27 0.96 -12.15
C PHE A 215 1.20 0.58 -12.13
N PHE A 216 1.82 0.67 -10.95
CA PHE A 216 3.20 0.25 -10.78
C PHE A 216 3.28 -1.27 -10.63
N ARG A 217 3.81 -1.97 -11.63
CA ARG A 217 4.04 -3.41 -11.56
C ARG A 217 5.37 -3.69 -10.86
N LEU A 218 5.29 -4.13 -9.61
CA LEU A 218 6.46 -4.29 -8.73
C LEU A 218 7.53 -5.24 -9.31
N LYS A 219 7.12 -6.38 -9.88
CA LYS A 219 8.05 -7.39 -10.44
C LYS A 219 8.92 -6.83 -11.56
N GLU A 220 8.35 -5.94 -12.37
CA GLU A 220 9.00 -5.35 -13.54
C GLU A 220 9.57 -3.96 -13.25
N LYS A 221 9.29 -3.40 -12.06
CA LYS A 221 9.66 -2.05 -11.61
C LYS A 221 9.34 -0.96 -12.64
N ARG A 222 8.15 -1.05 -13.24
CA ARG A 222 7.69 -0.10 -14.25
C ARG A 222 6.19 0.17 -14.13
N TRP A 223 5.79 1.31 -14.66
CA TRP A 223 4.39 1.67 -14.86
C TRP A 223 3.85 0.98 -16.11
N VAL A 224 2.67 0.39 -15.99
CA VAL A 224 1.98 -0.31 -17.09
C VAL A 224 0.50 0.02 -17.06
N SER A 225 -0.17 -0.01 -18.21
CA SER A 225 -1.62 0.24 -18.31
C SER A 225 -2.41 -0.63 -17.32
N CYS A 226 -3.39 -0.02 -16.63
CA CYS A 226 -4.34 -0.74 -15.79
C CYS A 226 -5.17 -1.79 -16.55
N GLU A 227 -5.26 -1.70 -17.87
CA GLU A 227 -5.91 -2.73 -18.71
C GLU A 227 -5.10 -4.03 -18.75
N SER A 228 -3.80 -3.96 -18.46
CA SER A 228 -2.91 -5.13 -18.43
C SER A 228 -2.85 -5.82 -17.06
N LEU A 229 -3.64 -5.37 -16.09
CA LEU A 229 -3.63 -5.86 -14.71
C LEU A 229 -4.04 -7.34 -14.66
N GLN A 230 -3.18 -8.19 -14.10
CA GLN A 230 -3.38 -9.64 -14.02
C GLN A 230 -3.63 -10.10 -12.57
N PRO A 231 -4.21 -11.29 -12.34
CA PRO A 231 -4.35 -11.86 -11.00
C PRO A 231 -3.04 -11.88 -10.19
N GLY A 232 -1.90 -12.09 -10.85
CA GLY A 232 -0.57 -12.12 -10.22
C GLY A 232 -0.01 -10.75 -9.80
N ASP A 233 -0.63 -9.64 -10.23
CA ASP A 233 -0.25 -8.29 -9.79
C ASP A 233 -0.81 -7.96 -8.39
N TRP A 234 -1.81 -8.73 -7.93
CA TRP A 234 -2.32 -8.67 -6.55
C TRP A 234 -1.44 -9.50 -5.62
N LEU A 235 -0.36 -8.88 -5.14
CA LEU A 235 0.77 -9.60 -4.54
C LEU A 235 0.40 -10.44 -3.31
N MET A 236 -0.48 -9.96 -2.42
CA MET A 236 -0.93 -10.74 -1.26
C MET A 236 -1.60 -12.03 -1.70
N GLU A 237 -2.56 -11.96 -2.61
CA GLU A 237 -3.28 -13.12 -3.12
C GLU A 237 -2.38 -14.05 -3.92
N ALA A 238 -1.44 -13.50 -4.69
CA ALA A 238 -0.45 -14.31 -5.41
C ALA A 238 0.43 -15.12 -4.43
N VAL A 239 0.84 -14.52 -3.31
CA VAL A 239 1.60 -15.22 -2.26
C VAL A 239 0.73 -16.21 -1.50
N LEU A 240 -0.49 -15.83 -1.11
CA LEU A 240 -1.43 -16.73 -0.45
C LEU A 240 -1.74 -17.96 -1.31
N ALA A 241 -1.99 -17.79 -2.60
CA ALA A 241 -2.24 -18.91 -3.51
C ALA A 241 -1.04 -19.89 -3.60
N ARG A 242 0.19 -19.37 -3.55
CA ARG A 242 1.42 -20.19 -3.52
C ARG A 242 1.55 -20.95 -2.21
N LEU A 243 1.29 -20.29 -1.08
CA LEU A 243 1.35 -20.90 0.24
C LEU A 243 0.21 -21.89 0.47
N GLU A 244 -1.00 -21.65 -0.03
CA GLU A 244 -2.09 -22.62 0.01
C GLU A 244 -1.74 -23.89 -0.76
N LYS A 245 -1.11 -23.76 -1.94
CA LYS A 245 -0.62 -24.92 -2.71
C LYS A 245 0.41 -25.72 -1.90
N LEU A 246 1.40 -25.04 -1.31
CA LEU A 246 2.41 -25.69 -0.46
C LEU A 246 1.75 -26.33 0.78
N GLY A 247 0.82 -25.63 1.43
CA GLY A 247 0.10 -26.10 2.59
C GLY A 247 -0.66 -27.40 2.32
N ARG A 248 -1.35 -27.52 1.18
CA ARG A 248 -2.00 -28.78 0.78
C ARG A 248 -1.02 -29.96 0.64
N LEU A 249 0.17 -29.71 0.09
CA LEU A 249 1.19 -30.76 -0.04
C LEU A 249 1.77 -31.16 1.33
N ILE A 250 2.00 -30.18 2.21
CA ILE A 250 2.45 -30.43 3.60
C ILE A 250 1.38 -31.24 4.36
N GLN A 251 0.09 -30.92 4.20
CA GLN A 251 -1.02 -31.70 4.76
C GLN A 251 -1.04 -33.14 4.22
N GLY A 252 -0.84 -33.32 2.91
CA GLY A 252 -0.72 -34.64 2.31
C GLY A 252 0.46 -35.47 2.84
N ALA A 253 1.51 -34.80 3.33
CA ALA A 253 2.65 -35.43 4.00
C ALA A 253 2.42 -35.70 5.51
N GLY A 254 1.20 -35.48 6.02
CA GLY A 254 0.83 -35.76 7.42
C GLY A 254 1.22 -34.68 8.42
N LEU A 255 1.56 -33.47 7.95
CA LEU A 255 1.91 -32.32 8.80
C LEU A 255 0.78 -31.29 8.82
N VAL A 256 0.71 -30.47 9.87
CA VAL A 256 -0.32 -29.42 10.00
C VAL A 256 0.33 -28.05 9.79
N PRO A 257 0.24 -27.46 8.59
CA PRO A 257 0.68 -26.10 8.34
C PRO A 257 -0.37 -25.10 8.84
N MET A 258 0.09 -23.96 9.32
CA MET A 258 -0.74 -22.88 9.80
C MET A 258 -0.29 -21.56 9.20
N LEU A 259 -1.24 -20.84 8.60
CA LEU A 259 -0.95 -19.52 8.05
C LEU A 259 -0.79 -18.49 9.17
N SER A 260 0.30 -17.74 9.14
CA SER A 260 0.61 -16.66 10.05
C SER A 260 0.97 -15.40 9.27
N TYR A 261 0.59 -14.25 9.81
CA TYR A 261 0.90 -12.94 9.26
C TYR A 261 1.83 -12.20 10.23
N GLY A 262 2.95 -11.71 9.70
CA GLY A 262 3.89 -10.85 10.42
C GLY A 262 3.46 -9.38 10.40
N LEU A 263 4.21 -8.52 11.08
CA LEU A 263 4.01 -7.07 11.01
C LEU A 263 4.45 -6.60 9.63
N PHE A 264 3.69 -5.70 9.04
CA PHE A 264 4.04 -5.03 7.80
C PHE A 264 5.02 -3.88 8.06
N ASN A 265 6.12 -4.11 8.77
CA ASN A 265 7.09 -3.06 9.10
C ASN A 265 8.56 -3.53 8.91
N HIS A 266 9.33 -2.74 8.12
CA HIS A 266 10.80 -2.74 7.92
C HIS A 266 11.42 -3.96 7.19
N PHE A 267 12.54 -3.95 6.43
CA PHE A 267 13.71 -3.06 6.20
C PHE A 267 14.38 -3.43 4.83
N PRO A 268 15.16 -2.56 4.15
CA PRO A 268 15.94 -2.89 2.94
C PRO A 268 17.32 -3.46 3.27
N GLY A 269 17.82 -4.38 2.44
CA GLY A 269 19.13 -5.01 2.60
C GLY A 269 18.94 -6.51 2.76
N VAL A 270 19.38 -7.26 1.74
CA VAL A 270 19.15 -8.69 1.61
C VAL A 270 19.80 -9.43 2.78
N GLU A 271 18.99 -9.81 3.77
CA GLU A 271 19.27 -10.97 4.61
C GLU A 271 18.19 -12.01 4.36
N VAL A 272 18.63 -13.27 4.20
CA VAL A 272 17.73 -14.42 4.15
C VAL A 272 17.17 -14.61 5.55
N SER A 273 16.08 -13.90 5.86
CA SER A 273 15.47 -13.88 7.18
C SER A 273 13.96 -14.09 7.11
N PRO A 274 13.37 -14.94 7.97
CA PRO A 274 11.93 -15.05 8.08
C PRO A 274 11.30 -13.74 8.59
N LYS A 275 12.06 -12.89 9.29
CA LYS A 275 11.61 -11.58 9.79
C LYS A 275 11.32 -10.56 8.69
N GLY A 276 11.88 -10.75 7.49
CA GLY A 276 11.66 -9.86 6.34
C GLY A 276 10.37 -10.16 5.54
N HIS A 277 9.63 -11.19 5.92
CA HIS A 277 8.44 -11.66 5.19
C HIS A 277 7.17 -11.43 6.00
N ASN A 278 6.10 -11.01 5.32
CA ASN A 278 4.84 -10.66 5.98
C ASN A 278 3.85 -11.84 6.10
N VAL A 279 4.06 -12.93 5.36
CA VAL A 279 3.16 -14.09 5.33
C VAL A 279 3.99 -15.38 5.37
N LEU A 280 3.66 -16.26 6.31
CA LEU A 280 4.41 -17.48 6.61
C LEU A 280 3.45 -18.65 6.82
N LEU A 281 3.86 -19.85 6.41
CA LEU A 281 3.34 -21.09 6.95
C LEU A 281 4.21 -21.53 8.12
N VAL A 282 3.61 -21.66 9.29
CA VAL A 282 4.21 -22.26 10.48
C VAL A 282 3.89 -23.75 10.48
N ILE A 283 4.91 -24.57 10.62
CA ILE A 283 4.78 -26.02 10.60
C ILE A 283 5.44 -26.54 11.88
N GLY A 284 4.65 -27.22 12.72
CA GLY A 284 5.16 -27.85 13.94
C GLY A 284 6.18 -28.93 13.62
N ASN A 285 7.16 -29.14 14.52
CA ASN A 285 8.09 -30.25 14.39
C ASN A 285 7.50 -31.51 15.04
N PRO A 286 7.09 -32.53 14.26
CA PRO A 286 6.35 -33.69 14.78
C PRO A 286 7.20 -34.60 15.68
N ARG A 287 8.53 -34.41 15.75
CA ARG A 287 9.40 -35.17 16.65
C ARG A 287 9.14 -34.90 18.12
N PHE A 288 8.49 -33.79 18.43
CA PHE A 288 8.32 -33.30 19.79
C PHE A 288 6.84 -33.00 20.03
N ARG A 289 6.25 -33.56 21.10
CA ARG A 289 4.83 -33.31 21.47
C ARG A 289 4.50 -31.83 21.74
N SER A 290 5.52 -31.07 22.14
CA SER A 290 5.46 -29.62 22.34
C SER A 290 6.85 -29.10 22.01
N SER A 291 6.95 -28.28 20.95
CA SER A 291 8.22 -27.72 20.52
C SER A 291 8.10 -26.24 20.28
N ASN A 292 9.09 -25.52 20.80
CA ASN A 292 9.40 -24.20 20.32
C ASN A 292 10.18 -24.22 18.99
N ILE A 293 10.60 -25.39 18.49
CA ILE A 293 11.26 -25.53 17.19
C ILE A 293 10.19 -25.80 16.12
N VAL A 294 10.11 -24.90 15.15
CA VAL A 294 9.16 -24.96 14.04
C VAL A 294 9.90 -24.83 12.71
N PHE A 295 9.24 -25.23 11.63
CA PHE A 295 9.63 -24.84 10.29
C PHE A 295 8.75 -23.68 9.83
N LEU A 296 9.37 -22.72 9.15
CA LEU A 296 8.67 -21.57 8.56
C LEU A 296 8.88 -21.62 7.04
N ALA A 297 7.80 -21.59 6.28
CA ALA A 297 7.85 -21.48 4.83
C ALA A 297 7.19 -20.19 4.35
N THR A 298 7.77 -19.53 3.35
CA THR A 298 7.19 -18.34 2.70
C THR A 298 7.43 -18.38 1.20
N TRP A 299 6.89 -17.42 0.45
CA TRP A 299 7.09 -17.26 -0.98
C TRP A 299 7.63 -15.86 -1.28
N ASP A 300 8.83 -15.81 -1.85
CA ASP A 300 9.41 -14.58 -2.40
C ASP A 300 8.82 -14.34 -3.78
N ILE A 301 7.98 -13.31 -3.88
CA ILE A 301 7.27 -12.96 -5.12
C ILE A 301 8.20 -12.34 -6.18
N ILE A 302 9.34 -11.79 -5.78
CA ILE A 302 10.33 -11.18 -6.68
C ILE A 302 11.23 -12.27 -7.27
N ARG A 303 11.74 -13.19 -6.44
CA ARG A 303 12.61 -14.30 -6.87
C ARG A 303 11.83 -15.50 -7.42
N GLU A 304 10.53 -15.54 -7.16
CA GLU A 304 9.63 -16.64 -7.48
C GLU A 304 10.11 -17.98 -6.90
N ARG A 305 10.42 -17.97 -5.61
CA ARG A 305 10.89 -19.14 -4.86
C ARG A 305 10.18 -19.23 -3.52
N PHE A 306 9.89 -20.46 -3.10
CA PHE A 306 9.63 -20.76 -1.70
C PHE A 306 10.92 -20.66 -0.93
N ILE A 307 10.86 -20.12 0.29
CA ILE A 307 11.99 -20.07 1.21
C ILE A 307 11.59 -20.84 2.47
N LEU A 308 12.49 -21.70 2.94
CA LEU A 308 12.28 -22.52 4.14
C LEU A 308 13.31 -22.18 5.21
N PHE A 309 12.82 -22.08 6.44
CA PHE A 309 13.63 -21.84 7.63
C PHE A 309 13.30 -22.88 8.72
N LYS A 310 14.28 -23.18 9.56
CA LYS A 310 14.09 -23.78 10.88
C LYS A 310 14.20 -22.67 11.90
N ALA A 311 13.26 -22.54 12.82
CA ALA A 311 13.21 -21.43 13.76
C ALA A 311 12.83 -21.89 15.16
N ARG A 312 13.32 -21.17 16.17
CA ARG A 312 12.82 -21.25 17.53
C ARG A 312 11.85 -20.10 17.78
N ILE A 313 10.65 -20.39 18.25
CA ILE A 313 9.61 -19.42 18.62
C ILE A 313 9.40 -19.39 20.14
N PRO A 314 8.98 -18.27 20.75
CA PRO A 314 8.89 -18.12 22.20
C PRO A 314 7.85 -19.03 22.85
N HIS A 315 6.80 -19.40 22.13
CA HIS A 315 5.72 -20.26 22.63
C HIS A 315 5.63 -21.54 21.79
N PRO A 316 5.58 -22.73 22.43
CA PRO A 316 5.55 -23.98 21.69
C PRO A 316 4.24 -24.18 20.93
N VAL A 317 4.30 -24.89 19.80
CA VAL A 317 3.12 -25.37 19.08
C VAL A 317 2.64 -26.66 19.77
N GLN A 318 1.39 -26.68 20.27
CA GLN A 318 0.77 -27.88 20.84
C GLN A 318 0.05 -28.68 19.75
N ASP A 319 0.21 -30.01 19.76
CA ASP A 319 -0.61 -30.91 18.94
C ASP A 319 -2.11 -30.67 19.26
N ASN A 320 -2.91 -30.41 18.23
CA ASN A 320 -4.36 -30.21 18.28
C ASN A 320 -4.91 -28.92 18.91
N ALA A 321 -4.08 -27.94 19.29
CA ALA A 321 -4.62 -26.61 19.55
C ALA A 321 -4.89 -25.92 18.21
N LYS A 322 -6.18 -25.80 17.84
CA LYS A 322 -6.62 -24.72 16.95
C LYS A 322 -6.02 -23.44 17.54
N PHE A 323 -5.01 -22.86 16.90
CA PHE A 323 -4.71 -21.46 17.15
C PHE A 323 -6.02 -20.70 16.97
N PRO A 324 -6.31 -19.70 17.82
CA PRO A 324 -7.60 -19.03 17.84
C PRO A 324 -8.00 -18.70 16.41
N ALA A 325 -9.19 -19.15 16.00
CA ALA A 325 -9.79 -18.74 14.74
C ALA A 325 -10.05 -17.23 14.84
N GLY A 326 -9.08 -16.45 14.42
CA GLY A 326 -8.97 -15.01 14.55
C GLY A 326 -7.71 -14.51 13.84
N PRO A 327 -7.60 -13.21 13.53
CA PRO A 327 -6.53 -12.70 12.68
C PRO A 327 -5.16 -12.89 13.35
N ALA A 328 -4.40 -13.84 12.81
CA ALA A 328 -2.94 -14.00 12.87
C ALA A 328 -2.27 -14.14 14.25
N MET A 329 -1.61 -15.29 14.45
CA MET A 329 -0.45 -15.37 15.33
C MET A 329 0.62 -14.39 14.83
N GLN A 330 1.02 -13.45 15.69
CA GLN A 330 2.04 -12.45 15.43
C GLN A 330 3.44 -12.99 15.76
N LEU A 331 4.17 -13.50 14.75
CA LEU A 331 5.54 -14.00 14.88
C LEU A 331 6.57 -12.86 14.89
N PHE A 332 6.56 -11.99 15.91
CA PHE A 332 7.54 -10.88 15.95
C PHE A 332 8.87 -11.25 16.56
N HIS A 333 8.87 -12.27 17.39
CA HIS A 333 10.05 -12.64 18.14
C HIS A 333 10.54 -14.02 17.69
N ILE A 334 11.34 -14.06 16.64
CA ILE A 334 12.09 -15.25 16.23
C ILE A 334 13.55 -15.03 16.68
N PRO A 335 13.93 -15.40 17.91
CA PRO A 335 15.27 -15.16 18.44
C PRO A 335 16.34 -15.95 17.69
N GLU A 336 16.01 -17.16 17.24
CA GLU A 336 16.95 -18.07 16.58
C GLU A 336 16.30 -18.64 15.32
N TYR A 337 17.00 -18.60 14.20
CA TYR A 337 16.58 -19.24 12.96
C TYR A 337 17.78 -19.65 12.12
N GLY A 338 17.59 -20.67 11.29
CA GLY A 338 18.53 -21.15 10.29
C GLY A 338 17.82 -21.29 8.95
N TRP A 339 18.45 -20.77 7.90
CA TRP A 339 17.98 -20.96 6.52
C TRP A 339 18.22 -22.40 6.07
N LEU A 340 17.20 -23.04 5.50
CA LEU A 340 17.28 -24.42 5.02
C LEU A 340 17.38 -24.51 3.49
N GLY A 341 16.93 -23.49 2.77
CA GLY A 341 17.03 -23.45 1.31
C GLY A 341 15.91 -22.64 0.66
N GLU A 342 15.95 -22.58 -0.67
CA GLU A 342 14.92 -21.97 -1.49
C GLU A 342 14.69 -22.78 -2.78
N TRP A 343 13.44 -22.91 -3.22
CA TRP A 343 13.06 -23.73 -4.38
C TRP A 343 11.91 -23.09 -5.17
N ARG A 344 11.85 -23.34 -6.49
CA ARG A 344 10.70 -22.91 -7.31
C ARG A 344 9.50 -23.84 -7.10
N GLU A 345 9.75 -25.13 -6.94
CA GLU A 345 8.75 -26.18 -6.84
C GLU A 345 8.38 -26.47 -5.38
N ALA A 346 7.08 -26.53 -5.08
CA ALA A 346 6.59 -26.81 -3.73
C ALA A 346 6.96 -28.24 -3.25
N ASP A 347 7.03 -29.22 -4.15
CA ASP A 347 7.38 -30.61 -3.81
C ASP A 347 8.81 -30.75 -3.26
N ARG A 348 9.73 -29.88 -3.72
CA ARG A 348 11.11 -29.83 -3.21
C ARG A 348 11.15 -29.30 -1.77
N VAL A 349 10.28 -28.35 -1.43
CA VAL A 349 10.13 -27.84 -0.05
C VAL A 349 9.64 -28.97 0.87
N VAL A 350 8.65 -29.74 0.43
CA VAL A 350 8.13 -30.89 1.21
C VAL A 350 9.19 -31.98 1.38
N SER A 351 9.96 -32.26 0.33
CA SER A 351 11.06 -33.23 0.38
C SER A 351 12.13 -32.81 1.41
N GLU A 352 12.51 -31.52 1.44
CA GLU A 352 13.46 -31.02 2.43
C GLU A 352 12.87 -31.03 3.84
N LEU A 353 11.59 -30.65 4.02
CA LEU A 353 10.90 -30.77 5.31
C LEU A 353 10.96 -32.20 5.86
N GLN A 354 10.63 -33.19 5.03
CA GLN A 354 10.69 -34.60 5.42
C GLN A 354 12.12 -35.02 5.81
N LYS A 355 13.13 -34.60 5.05
CA LYS A 355 14.54 -34.86 5.38
C LYS A 355 14.93 -34.27 6.74
N GLN A 356 14.52 -33.03 7.03
CA GLN A 356 14.76 -32.40 8.33
C GLN A 356 14.03 -33.10 9.48
N ILE A 357 12.86 -33.70 9.19
CA ILE A 357 12.04 -34.47 10.14
C ILE A 357 12.52 -35.92 10.27
N SER A 358 13.36 -36.44 9.37
CA SER A 358 13.93 -37.81 9.45
C SER A 358 15.43 -37.89 9.80
N GLY A 359 16.21 -36.82 9.67
CA GLY A 359 17.66 -36.80 10.01
C GLY A 359 18.02 -36.84 11.52
N PRO A 360 19.29 -36.93 11.91
CA PRO A 360 19.67 -36.78 13.33
C PRO A 360 19.27 -35.40 13.90
N VAL A 361 19.01 -35.31 15.22
CA VAL A 361 18.51 -34.10 15.91
C VAL A 361 19.59 -33.02 16.01
#